data_AF-A0A0J9YUG1-F1
#
_entry.id   AF-A0A0J9YUG1-F1
#
_cell.length_a   1.000
_cell.length_b   1.000
_cell.length_c   1.000
_cell.angle_alpha   90.00
_cell.angle_beta   90.00
_cell.angle_gamma   90.00
#
_symmetry.space_group_name_H-M   'P 1'
#
loop_
_entity.id
_entity.type
_entity.pdbx_description
1 polymer ?
#
loop_
_entity_poly.entity_id
_entity_poly.type
_entity_poly.pdbx_seq_one_letter_code
_entity_poly.pdbx_strand_id
1 'polypeptide(L)'
;MGLTPRCPQEEEFRWLLHAEVHAVLRQLQDILKEASLRFTLPGPSTEGPAKQENFILGSCGTDQVKGTLTLQGDALSQADVNLKMPRNNQLLHLAFREDKQWKLQQIQDARNHVSQAIYLLANRDESYQFKTGA
;
A
#
# COMPACT_ATOMS: atom_id res chain seq x y z
N MET A 1 25.47 54.19 -4.98
CA MET A 1 26.42 53.48 -4.10
C MET A 1 25.57 52.76 -3.06
N GLY A 2 25.72 51.43 -2.93
CA GLY A 2 24.99 50.61 -1.96
C GLY A 2 24.18 49.46 -2.56
N LEU A 3 24.80 48.60 -3.40
CA LEU A 3 24.30 47.23 -3.52
C LEU A 3 24.70 46.54 -2.21
N THR A 4 23.75 46.41 -1.28
CA THR A 4 23.92 45.49 -0.15
C THR A 4 24.11 44.09 -0.74
N PRO A 5 25.22 43.39 -0.47
CA PRO A 5 25.35 42.00 -0.88
C PRO A 5 24.26 41.24 -0.13
N ARG A 6 23.36 40.57 -0.86
CA ARG A 6 22.44 39.61 -0.25
C ARG A 6 23.26 38.61 0.53
N CYS A 7 22.86 38.30 1.76
CA CYS A 7 23.57 37.33 2.59
C CYS A 7 23.67 36.01 1.81
N PRO A 8 24.89 35.51 1.53
CA PRO A 8 25.09 34.26 0.78
C PRO A 8 24.33 33.08 1.40
N GLN A 9 24.16 33.12 2.73
CA GLN A 9 23.42 32.14 3.53
C GLN A 9 21.94 32.02 3.14
N GLU A 10 21.28 33.11 2.72
CA GLU A 10 19.87 33.05 2.31
C GLU A 10 19.72 32.43 0.91
N GLU A 11 20.65 32.72 0.00
CA GLU A 11 20.70 32.09 -1.32
C GLU A 11 21.10 30.61 -1.23
N GLU A 12 22.07 30.26 -0.39
CA GLU A 12 22.46 28.88 -0.10
C GLU A 12 21.31 28.09 0.55
N PHE A 13 20.58 28.69 1.51
CA PHE A 13 19.42 28.04 2.13
C PHE A 13 18.27 27.83 1.14
N ARG A 14 18.01 28.80 0.26
CA ARG A 14 17.01 28.64 -0.82
C ARG A 14 17.43 27.58 -1.84
N TRP A 15 18.72 27.50 -2.15
CA TRP A 15 19.26 26.48 -3.04
C TRP A 15 19.17 25.09 -2.41
N LEU A 16 19.50 24.96 -1.12
CA LEU A 16 19.34 23.75 -0.33
C LEU A 16 17.88 23.31 -0.29
N LEU A 17 16.95 24.22 0.05
CA LEU A 17 15.51 23.94 0.04
C LEU A 17 15.04 23.48 -1.34
N HIS A 18 15.51 24.13 -2.41
CA HIS A 18 15.13 23.74 -3.76
C HIS A 18 15.66 22.34 -4.12
N ALA A 19 16.92 22.04 -3.80
CA ALA A 19 17.52 20.74 -4.04
C ALA A 19 16.86 19.63 -3.21
N GLU A 20 16.61 19.91 -1.92
CA GLU A 20 16.04 18.96 -0.97
C GLU A 20 14.57 18.66 -1.28
N VAL A 21 13.77 19.66 -1.65
CA VAL A 21 12.37 19.45 -2.05
C VAL A 21 12.28 18.49 -3.24
N HIS A 22 13.09 18.67 -4.28
CA HIS A 22 13.08 17.78 -5.44
C HIS A 22 13.62 16.39 -5.10
N ALA A 23 14.64 16.29 -4.25
CA ALA A 23 15.17 15.01 -3.77
C ALA A 23 14.12 14.21 -2.99
N VAL A 24 13.41 14.87 -2.05
CA VAL A 24 12.34 14.24 -1.26
C VAL A 24 11.16 13.86 -2.14
N LEU A 25 10.75 14.69 -3.10
CA LEU A 25 9.67 14.35 -4.03
C LEU A 25 10.01 13.12 -4.88
N ARG A 26 11.26 13.02 -5.36
CA ARG A 26 11.72 11.85 -6.11
C ARG A 26 11.73 10.59 -5.23
N GLN A 27 12.28 10.69 -4.02
CA GLN A 27 12.27 9.58 -3.07
C GLN A 27 10.83 9.14 -2.72
N LEU A 28 9.92 10.08 -2.48
CA LEU A 28 8.51 9.80 -2.21
C LEU A 28 7.86 9.10 -3.41
N GLN A 29 8.18 9.53 -4.64
CA GLN A 29 7.67 8.90 -5.85
C GLN A 29 8.16 7.45 -5.97
N ASP A 30 9.43 7.18 -5.68
CA ASP A 30 9.99 5.83 -5.73
C ASP A 30 9.35 4.92 -4.67
N ILE A 31 9.23 5.39 -3.43
CA ILE A 31 8.55 4.66 -2.35
C ILE A 31 7.09 4.36 -2.71
N LEU A 32 6.36 5.33 -3.26
CA LEU A 32 4.96 5.15 -3.64
C LEU A 32 4.81 4.17 -4.82
N LYS A 33 5.72 4.21 -5.81
CA LYS A 33 5.75 3.23 -6.90
C LYS A 33 5.99 1.82 -6.36
N GLU A 34 6.95 1.64 -5.46
CA GLU A 34 7.19 0.35 -4.80
C GLU A 34 5.97 -0.11 -3.99
N ALA A 35 5.33 0.79 -3.23
CA ALA A 35 4.11 0.49 -2.50
C ALA A 35 2.97 0.08 -3.45
N SER A 36 2.79 0.78 -4.57
CA SER A 36 1.79 0.44 -5.59
C SER A 36 2.01 -0.96 -6.17
N LEU A 37 3.26 -1.36 -6.38
CA LEU A 37 3.59 -2.71 -6.87
C LEU A 37 3.18 -3.80 -5.88
N ARG A 38 3.15 -3.51 -4.58
CA ARG A 38 2.65 -4.46 -3.55
C ARG A 38 1.14 -4.68 -3.64
N PHE A 39 0.38 -3.73 -4.19
CA PHE A 39 -1.07 -3.88 -4.43
C PHE A 39 -1.40 -4.57 -5.75
N THR A 40 -0.47 -4.59 -6.72
CA THR A 40 -0.67 -5.29 -8.00
C THR A 40 -0.15 -6.71 -7.90
N LEU A 41 -1.03 -7.69 -8.10
CA LEU A 41 -0.60 -9.06 -8.34
C LEU A 41 0.32 -9.11 -9.58
N PRO A 42 1.43 -9.87 -9.55
CA PRO A 42 2.13 -10.18 -10.78
C PRO A 42 1.16 -10.90 -11.72
N GLY A 43 1.02 -10.39 -12.94
CA GLY A 43 0.18 -11.00 -13.96
C GLY A 43 0.61 -12.44 -14.28
N PRO A 44 -0.26 -13.24 -14.90
CA PRO A 44 -0.06 -14.68 -15.16
C PRO A 44 1.11 -15.02 -16.10
N SER A 45 1.94 -14.06 -16.50
CA SER A 45 3.04 -14.21 -17.45
C SER A 45 4.44 -14.21 -16.83
N THR A 46 4.56 -14.20 -15.50
CA THR A 46 5.85 -14.31 -14.81
C THR A 46 5.85 -15.61 -14.01
N GLU A 47 6.64 -16.58 -14.44
CA GLU A 47 6.84 -17.89 -13.80
C GLU A 47 7.45 -17.75 -12.39
N GLY A 48 6.60 -17.42 -11.44
CA GLY A 48 6.82 -17.53 -10.00
C GLY A 48 5.47 -17.80 -9.36
N PRO A 49 5.41 -18.46 -8.18
CA PRO A 49 4.14 -18.71 -7.52
C PRO A 49 3.46 -17.35 -7.36
N ALA A 50 2.33 -17.17 -8.08
CA ALA A 50 1.45 -16.03 -7.88
C ALA A 50 1.33 -15.87 -6.37
N LYS A 51 1.55 -14.65 -5.85
CA LYS A 51 1.58 -14.39 -4.40
C LYS A 51 0.14 -14.45 -3.85
N GLN A 52 -0.47 -15.63 -4.00
CA GLN A 52 -1.68 -16.08 -3.36
C GLN A 52 -1.29 -16.29 -1.91
N GLU A 53 -1.64 -15.32 -1.06
CA GLU A 53 -1.27 -15.37 0.34
C GLU A 53 -2.35 -16.15 1.08
N ASN A 54 -1.96 -17.33 1.55
CA ASN A 54 -2.78 -18.15 2.43
C ASN A 54 -2.47 -17.76 3.88
N PHE A 55 -3.46 -17.18 4.55
CA PHE A 55 -3.38 -16.74 5.93
C PHE A 55 -4.09 -17.74 6.84
N ILE A 56 -3.38 -18.21 7.86
CA ILE A 56 -3.99 -19.04 8.91
C ILE A 56 -4.29 -18.15 10.10
N LEU A 57 -5.56 -18.03 10.46
CA LEU A 57 -6.06 -17.36 11.66
C LEU A 57 -6.38 -18.40 12.73
N GLY A 58 -6.09 -18.10 14.00
CA GLY A 58 -6.49 -18.96 15.12
C GLY A 58 -5.60 -20.20 15.33
N SER A 59 -4.29 -19.98 15.46
CA SER A 59 -3.31 -21.05 15.64
C SER A 59 -3.09 -21.45 17.11
N CYS A 60 -3.74 -20.81 18.08
CA CYS A 60 -3.55 -21.14 19.49
C CYS A 60 -4.52 -22.24 19.93
N GLY A 61 -4.05 -23.18 20.75
CA GLY A 61 -4.87 -24.31 21.26
C GLY A 61 -6.09 -23.89 22.09
N THR A 62 -6.19 -22.61 22.48
CA THR A 62 -7.34 -22.02 23.17
C THR A 62 -8.38 -21.41 22.23
N ASP A 63 -8.07 -21.28 20.95
CA ASP A 63 -8.93 -20.57 20.00
C ASP A 63 -10.14 -21.43 19.62
N GLN A 64 -11.33 -20.86 19.79
CA GLN A 64 -12.58 -21.49 19.36
C GLN A 64 -12.81 -21.34 17.86
N VAL A 65 -11.97 -20.58 17.16
CA VAL A 65 -12.09 -20.31 15.73
C VAL A 65 -10.74 -20.50 15.07
N LYS A 66 -10.69 -21.31 14.02
CA LYS A 66 -9.52 -21.45 13.15
C LYS A 66 -9.91 -21.16 11.71
N GLY A 67 -9.24 -20.22 11.06
CA GLY A 67 -9.51 -19.81 9.69
C GLY A 67 -8.32 -20.06 8.78
N THR A 68 -8.55 -20.43 7.53
CA THR A 68 -7.58 -20.35 6.44
C THR A 68 -8.18 -19.46 5.35
N LEU A 69 -7.53 -18.36 5.04
CA LEU A 69 -8.03 -17.35 4.10
C LEU A 69 -7.03 -17.19 2.96
N THR A 70 -7.55 -17.10 1.75
CA THR A 70 -6.77 -16.87 0.55
C THR A 70 -7.11 -15.49 0.01
N LEU A 71 -6.13 -14.58 0.09
CA LEU A 71 -6.25 -13.23 -0.44
C LEU A 71 -5.45 -13.11 -1.74
N GLN A 72 -6.11 -12.58 -2.77
CA GLN A 72 -5.52 -12.25 -4.05
C GLN A 72 -5.70 -10.75 -4.29
N GLY A 73 -4.67 -9.96 -3.97
CA GLY A 73 -4.76 -8.50 -4.05
C GLY A 73 -5.83 -7.97 -3.07
N ASP A 74 -6.90 -7.39 -3.62
CA ASP A 74 -8.07 -6.93 -2.87
C ASP A 74 -9.22 -7.96 -2.81
N ALA A 75 -9.11 -9.10 -3.48
CA ALA A 75 -10.15 -10.11 -3.53
C ALA A 75 -9.85 -11.28 -2.58
N LEU A 76 -10.69 -11.45 -1.56
CA LEU A 76 -10.72 -12.66 -0.75
C LEU A 76 -11.41 -13.76 -1.55
N SER A 77 -10.61 -14.68 -2.11
CA SER A 77 -11.08 -15.72 -3.02
C SER A 77 -11.52 -17.00 -2.31
N GLN A 78 -10.91 -17.30 -1.16
CA GLN A 78 -11.27 -18.46 -0.34
C GLN A 78 -11.20 -18.06 1.13
N ALA A 79 -12.12 -18.59 1.93
CA ALA A 79 -12.06 -18.51 3.38
C ALA A 79 -12.71 -19.76 3.94
N ASP A 80 -11.91 -20.56 4.63
CA ASP A 80 -12.26 -21.79 5.32
C ASP A 80 -12.21 -21.50 6.82
N VAL A 81 -13.33 -21.63 7.52
CA VAL A 81 -13.44 -21.27 8.93
C VAL A 81 -14.04 -22.44 9.69
N ASN A 82 -13.29 -22.91 10.69
CA ASN A 82 -13.67 -23.96 11.60
C ASN A 82 -13.99 -23.31 12.95
N LEU A 83 -15.25 -23.41 13.36
CA LEU A 83 -15.78 -22.85 14.60
C LEU A 83 -16.09 -23.99 15.59
N LYS A 84 -15.38 -24.02 16.71
CA LYS A 84 -15.66 -24.92 17.83
C LYS A 84 -16.68 -24.27 18.76
N MET A 85 -17.87 -24.86 18.83
CA MET A 85 -18.95 -24.34 19.65
C MET A 85 -18.71 -24.56 21.15
N PRO A 86 -18.80 -23.51 21.99
CA PRO A 86 -18.46 -23.61 23.41
C PRO A 86 -19.40 -24.49 24.24
N ARG A 87 -20.66 -24.69 23.80
CA ARG A 87 -21.68 -25.36 24.63
C ARG A 87 -21.81 -26.87 24.40
N ASN A 88 -21.43 -27.35 23.22
CA ASN A 88 -21.74 -28.70 22.75
C ASN A 88 -20.52 -29.39 22.11
N ASN A 89 -19.34 -28.78 22.18
CA ASN A 89 -18.08 -29.29 21.59
C ASN A 89 -18.19 -29.66 20.09
N GLN A 90 -19.20 -29.11 19.41
CA GLN A 90 -19.47 -29.33 18.01
C GLN A 90 -18.53 -28.45 17.17
N LEU A 91 -17.95 -29.02 16.12
CA LEU A 91 -17.14 -28.27 15.16
C LEU A 91 -18.03 -27.94 13.95
N LEU A 92 -18.21 -26.65 13.63
CA LEU A 92 -18.85 -26.19 12.42
C LEU A 92 -17.79 -25.76 11.42
N HIS A 93 -17.95 -26.22 10.19
CA HIS A 93 -17.10 -25.86 9.06
C HIS A 93 -17.87 -24.92 8.13
N LEU A 94 -17.27 -23.77 7.83
CA LEU A 94 -17.83 -22.71 7.00
C LEU A 94 -16.82 -22.37 5.92
N ALA A 95 -17.15 -22.62 4.66
CA ALA A 95 -16.29 -22.29 3.53
C ALA A 95 -16.95 -21.25 2.62
N PHE A 96 -16.14 -20.38 2.04
CA PHE A 96 -16.54 -19.57 0.90
C PHE A 96 -16.97 -20.47 -0.26
N ARG A 97 -17.97 -20.02 -1.02
CA ARG A 97 -18.36 -20.71 -2.25
C ARG A 97 -17.31 -20.46 -3.31
N GLU A 98 -16.91 -21.50 -4.05
CA GLU A 98 -15.82 -21.45 -5.02
C GLU A 98 -16.04 -20.45 -6.17
N ASP A 99 -17.30 -20.08 -6.43
CA ASP A 99 -17.72 -19.14 -7.46
C ASP A 99 -17.78 -17.68 -6.98
N LYS A 100 -17.56 -17.41 -5.69
CA LYS A 100 -17.69 -16.07 -5.11
C LYS A 100 -16.39 -15.55 -4.56
N GLN A 101 -16.16 -14.26 -4.80
CA GLN A 101 -15.06 -13.51 -4.21
C GLN A 101 -15.62 -12.34 -3.41
N TRP A 102 -14.98 -12.04 -2.29
CA TRP A 102 -15.32 -10.89 -1.48
C TRP A 102 -14.23 -9.81 -1.64
N LYS A 103 -14.59 -8.67 -2.21
CA LYS A 103 -13.66 -7.55 -2.34
C LYS A 103 -13.50 -6.82 -1.02
N LEU A 104 -12.26 -6.71 -0.57
CA LEU A 104 -11.86 -5.92 0.58
C LEU A 104 -11.69 -4.47 0.15
N GLN A 105 -12.76 -3.69 0.30
CA GLN A 105 -12.82 -2.29 -0.11
C GLN A 105 -11.65 -1.45 0.43
N GLN A 106 -11.21 -1.73 1.67
CA GLN A 106 -10.08 -1.04 2.29
C GLN A 106 -8.78 -1.17 1.48
N ILE A 107 -8.52 -2.34 0.89
CA ILE A 107 -7.31 -2.56 0.06
C ILE A 107 -7.45 -1.82 -1.26
N GLN A 108 -8.66 -1.84 -1.85
CA GLN A 108 -8.94 -1.09 -3.07
C GLN A 108 -8.77 0.41 -2.86
N ASP A 109 -9.31 0.96 -1.76
CA ASP A 109 -9.24 2.39 -1.45
C ASP A 109 -7.80 2.81 -1.15
N ALA A 110 -7.04 2.01 -0.40
CA ALA A 110 -5.63 2.26 -0.17
C ALA A 110 -4.83 2.31 -1.49
N ARG A 111 -5.08 1.35 -2.39
CA ARG A 111 -4.48 1.34 -3.73
C ARG A 111 -4.85 2.60 -4.54
N ASN A 112 -6.11 3.03 -4.48
CA ASN A 112 -6.57 4.24 -5.16
C ASN A 112 -5.86 5.49 -4.62
N HIS A 113 -5.71 5.61 -3.30
CA HIS A 113 -4.99 6.72 -2.67
C HIS A 113 -3.51 6.76 -3.05
N VAL A 114 -2.84 5.60 -3.08
CA VAL A 114 -1.44 5.50 -3.54
C VAL A 114 -1.33 5.92 -5.01
N SER A 115 -2.24 5.44 -5.87
CA SER A 115 -2.26 5.81 -7.29
C SER A 115 -2.46 7.32 -7.49
N GLN A 116 -3.37 7.92 -6.71
CA GLN A 116 -3.61 9.35 -6.73
C GLN A 116 -2.38 10.15 -6.27
N ALA A 117 -1.69 9.70 -5.22
CA ALA A 117 -0.47 10.35 -4.75
C ALA A 117 0.64 10.30 -5.82
N ILE A 118 0.83 9.16 -6.48
CA ILE A 118 1.78 9.03 -7.59
C ILE A 118 1.43 9.98 -8.73
N TYR A 119 0.15 10.07 -9.10
CA TYR A 119 -0.33 10.97 -10.15
C TYR A 119 -0.03 12.45 -9.81
N LEU A 120 -0.30 12.87 -8.58
CA LEU A 120 -0.02 14.23 -8.12
C LEU A 120 1.48 14.58 -8.16
N LEU A 121 2.35 13.60 -7.93
CA LEU A 121 3.80 13.78 -8.00
C LEU A 121 4.32 13.75 -9.44
N ALA A 122 3.79 12.87 -10.28
CA ALA A 122 4.17 12.76 -11.70
C ALA A 122 3.71 13.96 -12.53
N ASN A 123 2.62 14.62 -12.13
CA ASN A 123 2.12 15.82 -12.80
C ASN A 123 2.90 17.10 -12.44
N ARG A 124 3.94 17.03 -11.61
CA ARG A 124 4.84 18.13 -11.34
C ARG A 124 6.12 17.92 -12.14
N ASP A 125 6.42 18.84 -13.03
CA ASP A 125 7.67 18.84 -13.80
C ASP A 125 8.87 18.90 -12.83
N GLU A 126 9.94 18.16 -13.12
CA GLU A 126 11.17 18.19 -12.30
C GLU A 126 11.82 19.58 -12.25
N SER A 127 11.46 20.46 -13.21
CA SER A 127 11.87 21.86 -13.25
C SER A 127 10.86 22.81 -12.59
N TYR A 128 9.77 22.31 -12.00
CA TYR A 128 8.74 23.15 -11.40
C TYR A 128 9.25 23.89 -10.16
N GLN A 129 9.44 25.20 -10.31
CA GLN A 129 9.78 26.05 -9.18
C GLN A 129 8.53 26.35 -8.35
N PHE A 130 8.50 25.80 -7.13
CA PHE A 130 7.47 26.12 -6.14
C PHE A 130 7.54 27.61 -5.77
N LYS A 131 6.43 28.33 -6.00
CA LYS A 131 6.34 29.78 -5.79
C LYS A 131 6.20 30.17 -4.32
N THR A 132 5.62 29.29 -3.50
CA THR A 132 5.34 29.49 -2.07
C THR A 132 5.36 28.14 -1.35
N GLY A 133 5.88 28.10 -0.12
CA GLY A 133 5.95 26.88 0.70
C GLY A 133 4.83 26.72 1.73
N ALA A 134 3.60 27.13 1.39
CA ALA A 134 2.44 27.00 2.28
C ALA A 134 1.84 25.58 2.25
#